data_AF-A0A3B8WSI0-F1
#
_entry.id   AF-A0A3B8WSI0-F1
#
_cell.length_a   1.000
_cell.length_b   1.000
_cell.length_c   1.000
_cell.angle_alpha   90.00
_cell.angle_beta   90.00
_cell.angle_gamma   90.00
#
_symmetry.space_group_name_H-M   'P 1'
#
loop_
_entity.id
_entity.type
_entity.pdbx_description
1 polymer ?
#
loop_
_entity_poly.entity_id
_entity_poly.type
_entity_poly.pdbx_seq_one_letter_code
_entity_poly.pdbx_strand_id
1 'polypeptide(L)'
;MYKLVTFSLIALVHAFPLTIHATDLTIAAGKTLTAEGDLSLNRLIMEDGATLVAPSASQTWSLQAQQAVLIGKSYIRSSGLAGQSGANAPIDTHDTRPCEQGVDGVAGGEGENGSAGTTMQITLGIKQLDHLQINARGGDGGVGGNGGNGAPGGRAKGCHGAQGGNGGAGGSGGDGGSGGDVTFRYWLENDQASVPITNYGEGLIIQTDGGAGGEGGKAGLGGSGGKGRFEKRTTNITVTREPGKRGADGQPGIDGLQGEDGRFRIIALPVAP
;
A
#
# COMPACT_ATOMS: atom_id res chain seq x y z
N MET A 1 38.28 79.07 16.78
CA MET A 1 37.58 77.95 17.43
C MET A 1 37.25 76.92 16.36
N TYR A 2 37.90 75.76 16.45
CA TYR A 2 37.78 74.63 15.52
C TYR A 2 36.55 73.78 15.84
N LYS A 3 35.92 73.18 14.82
CA LYS A 3 35.35 71.82 14.89
C LYS A 3 35.16 71.27 13.47
N LEU A 4 36.13 70.45 13.03
CA LEU A 4 35.97 69.51 11.93
C LEU A 4 34.98 68.42 12.38
N VAL A 5 34.00 68.09 11.54
CA VAL A 5 33.11 66.95 11.70
C VAL A 5 33.58 65.88 10.73
N THR A 6 33.99 64.73 11.25
CA THR A 6 34.38 63.53 10.49
C THR A 6 33.73 62.34 11.17
N PHE A 7 32.81 61.66 10.49
CA PHE A 7 32.35 60.30 10.82
C PHE A 7 31.94 59.64 9.49
N SER A 8 32.85 58.86 8.91
CA SER A 8 32.95 57.39 9.02
C SER A 8 31.84 56.65 8.27
N LEU A 9 32.18 56.26 7.04
CA LEU A 9 31.45 55.36 6.16
C LEU A 9 31.64 53.91 6.66
N ILE A 10 30.61 53.29 7.21
CA ILE A 10 30.61 51.86 7.56
C ILE A 10 30.19 51.08 6.31
N ALA A 11 31.15 50.42 5.65
CA ALA A 11 30.88 49.46 4.59
C ALA A 11 30.46 48.12 5.20
N LEU A 12 29.18 47.78 5.08
CA LEU A 12 28.58 46.54 5.57
C LEU A 12 28.82 45.42 4.55
N VAL A 13 29.94 44.71 4.68
CA VAL A 13 30.24 43.50 3.89
C VAL A 13 29.31 42.37 4.35
N HIS A 14 28.26 42.10 3.57
CA HIS A 14 27.43 40.92 3.75
C HIS A 14 28.18 39.71 3.20
N ALA A 15 28.87 38.98 4.07
CA ALA A 15 29.33 37.64 3.77
C ALA A 15 28.10 36.72 3.71
N PHE A 16 27.63 36.41 2.50
CA PHE A 16 26.67 35.31 2.31
C PHE A 16 27.35 34.01 2.77
N PRO A 17 26.73 33.22 3.67
CA PRO A 17 27.21 31.87 3.92
C PRO A 17 27.01 31.04 2.65
N LEU A 18 28.12 30.69 2.00
CA LEU A 18 28.15 29.61 1.02
C LEU A 18 27.89 28.31 1.78
N THR A 19 26.65 27.86 1.83
CA THR A 19 26.32 26.48 2.19
C THR A 19 26.74 25.57 1.04
N ILE A 20 28.03 25.22 1.03
CA ILE A 20 28.54 24.10 0.23
C ILE A 20 28.06 22.83 0.96
N HIS A 21 26.88 22.32 0.60
CA HIS A 21 26.47 20.97 1.00
C HIS A 21 27.08 19.94 0.04
N ALA A 22 28.40 19.91 0.03
CA ALA A 22 29.19 18.85 -0.60
C ALA A 22 29.16 17.63 0.31
N THR A 23 28.08 16.85 0.26
CA THR A 23 28.00 15.59 1.03
C THR A 23 28.29 14.41 0.13
N ASP A 24 29.25 13.60 0.56
CA ASP A 24 29.51 12.27 0.01
C ASP A 24 28.68 11.27 0.81
N LEU A 25 27.98 10.38 0.11
CA LEU A 25 27.20 9.32 0.72
C LEU A 25 27.75 7.96 0.29
N THR A 26 28.06 7.11 1.27
CA THR A 26 28.41 5.71 1.04
C THR A 26 27.43 4.81 1.79
N ILE A 27 26.75 3.93 1.06
CA ILE A 27 25.90 2.89 1.61
C ILE A 27 26.68 1.58 1.49
N ALA A 28 27.15 1.09 2.63
CA ALA A 28 27.97 -0.12 2.70
C ALA A 28 27.20 -1.37 2.23
N ALA A 29 27.94 -2.42 1.89
CA ALA A 29 27.39 -3.64 1.32
C ALA A 29 26.27 -4.23 2.18
N GLY A 30 25.15 -4.57 1.54
CA GLY A 30 23.94 -5.10 2.17
C GLY A 30 23.26 -4.17 3.17
N LYS A 31 23.64 -2.89 3.26
CA LYS A 31 23.02 -1.93 4.19
C LYS A 31 21.86 -1.19 3.53
N THR A 32 20.90 -0.82 4.36
CA THR A 32 19.76 0.01 3.99
C THR A 32 19.89 1.37 4.63
N LEU A 33 19.73 2.43 3.85
CA LEU A 33 19.61 3.81 4.31
C LEU A 33 18.27 4.38 3.88
N THR A 34 17.53 4.99 4.80
CA THR A 34 16.33 5.76 4.48
C THR A 34 16.68 7.23 4.37
N ALA A 35 16.36 7.86 3.25
CA ALA A 35 16.52 9.29 3.06
C ALA A 35 15.45 10.06 3.85
N GLU A 36 15.84 11.15 4.50
CA GLU A 36 14.92 12.03 5.24
C GLU A 36 14.24 13.08 4.32
N GLY A 37 14.75 13.22 3.10
CA GLY A 37 14.27 14.18 2.11
C GLY A 37 15.03 14.04 0.80
N ASP A 38 14.97 15.08 -0.02
CA ASP A 38 15.73 15.15 -1.26
C ASP A 38 17.24 15.12 -1.00
N LEU A 39 17.98 14.44 -1.88
CA LEU A 39 19.42 14.26 -1.75
C LEU A 39 20.13 15.00 -2.88
N SER A 40 21.03 15.91 -2.52
CA SER A 40 21.97 16.55 -3.44
C SER A 40 23.39 16.26 -2.96
N LEU A 41 24.10 15.43 -3.72
CA LEU A 41 25.36 14.82 -3.32
C LEU A 41 26.46 15.17 -4.33
N ASN A 42 27.69 15.29 -3.81
CA ASN A 42 28.85 15.28 -4.68
C ASN A 42 29.12 13.87 -5.18
N ARG A 43 29.05 12.89 -4.26
CA ARG A 43 29.35 11.50 -4.56
C ARG A 43 28.38 10.56 -3.88
N LEU A 44 27.87 9.60 -4.64
CA LEU A 44 27.08 8.48 -4.18
C LEU A 44 27.87 7.18 -4.45
N ILE A 45 28.10 6.41 -3.40
CA ILE A 45 28.67 5.06 -3.49
C ILE A 45 27.65 4.09 -2.91
N MET A 46 27.20 3.15 -3.72
CA MET A 46 26.35 2.05 -3.30
C MET A 46 27.13 0.76 -3.54
N GLU A 47 27.47 0.06 -2.46
CA GLU A 47 28.16 -1.22 -2.54
C GLU A 47 27.18 -2.37 -2.83
N ASP A 48 27.69 -3.58 -3.03
CA ASP A 48 26.86 -4.73 -3.39
C ASP A 48 25.75 -5.00 -2.33
N GLY A 49 24.51 -5.11 -2.79
CA GLY A 49 23.33 -5.27 -1.94
C GLY A 49 22.86 -4.00 -1.24
N ALA A 50 23.50 -2.85 -1.45
CA ALA A 50 23.10 -1.59 -0.81
C ALA A 50 21.71 -1.13 -1.26
N THR A 51 20.92 -0.63 -0.31
CA THR A 51 19.56 -0.14 -0.55
C THR A 51 19.39 1.29 -0.06
N LEU A 52 18.92 2.17 -0.95
CA LEU A 52 18.48 3.52 -0.62
C LEU A 52 16.94 3.58 -0.65
N VAL A 53 16.31 3.98 0.44
CA VAL A 53 14.85 4.07 0.57
C VAL A 53 14.44 5.54 0.53
N ALA A 54 13.58 5.90 -0.43
CA ALA A 54 12.97 7.21 -0.50
C ALA A 54 11.96 7.40 0.65
N PRO A 55 11.75 8.63 1.16
CA PRO A 55 10.77 8.89 2.20
C PRO A 55 9.35 8.60 1.71
N SER A 56 8.61 7.76 2.44
CA SER A 56 7.26 7.29 2.09
C SER A 56 6.17 8.37 2.17
N ALA A 57 6.45 9.50 2.84
CA ALA A 57 5.51 10.61 3.00
C ALA A 57 5.52 11.61 1.82
N SER A 58 6.52 11.52 0.94
CA SER A 58 6.70 12.48 -0.15
C SER A 58 6.04 11.99 -1.44
N GLN A 59 5.20 12.83 -2.06
CA GLN A 59 4.62 12.55 -3.39
C GLN A 59 5.70 12.54 -4.49
N THR A 60 6.76 13.34 -4.31
CA THR A 60 7.91 13.41 -5.20
C THR A 60 9.19 13.43 -4.39
N TRP A 61 10.20 12.68 -4.84
CA TRP A 61 11.52 12.64 -4.23
C TRP A 61 12.60 12.83 -5.28
N SER A 62 13.62 13.62 -4.96
CA SER A 62 14.76 13.85 -5.86
C SER A 62 16.08 13.33 -5.28
N LEU A 63 16.87 12.71 -6.16
CA LEU A 63 18.24 12.28 -5.90
C LEU A 63 19.13 12.83 -7.01
N GLN A 64 20.08 13.68 -6.62
CA GLN A 64 21.11 14.20 -7.49
C GLN A 64 22.48 13.82 -6.94
N ALA A 65 23.34 13.25 -7.78
CA ALA A 65 24.74 13.02 -7.44
C ALA A 65 25.64 13.39 -8.61
N GLN A 66 26.66 14.23 -8.37
CA GLN A 66 27.63 14.55 -9.42
C GLN A 66 28.46 13.35 -9.84
N GLN A 67 28.72 12.43 -8.93
CA GLN A 67 29.40 11.18 -9.21
C GLN A 67 28.70 10.01 -8.52
N ALA A 68 28.44 8.93 -9.25
CA ALA A 68 27.82 7.72 -8.76
C ALA A 68 28.68 6.49 -9.09
N VAL A 69 28.93 5.67 -8.08
CA VAL A 69 29.61 4.38 -8.16
C VAL A 69 28.67 3.33 -7.59
N LEU A 70 28.09 2.51 -8.46
CA LEU A 70 27.11 1.49 -8.11
C LEU A 70 27.72 0.11 -8.36
N ILE A 71 28.19 -0.52 -7.29
CA ILE A 71 28.97 -1.76 -7.31
C ILE A 71 28.03 -2.93 -7.07
N GLY A 72 28.15 -3.99 -7.86
CA GLY A 72 27.29 -5.17 -7.75
C GLY A 72 25.82 -4.81 -7.90
N LYS A 73 24.95 -5.39 -7.07
CA LYS A 73 23.49 -5.19 -7.13
C LYS A 73 23.04 -4.11 -6.14
N SER A 74 22.75 -2.92 -6.64
CA SER A 74 22.24 -1.79 -5.84
C SER A 74 20.73 -1.59 -6.03
N TYR A 75 20.05 -1.07 -5.00
CA TYR A 75 18.59 -0.90 -4.98
C TYR A 75 18.17 0.50 -4.53
N ILE A 76 17.24 1.11 -5.27
CA ILE A 76 16.49 2.29 -4.82
C ILE A 76 15.02 1.87 -4.65
N ARG A 77 14.43 2.12 -3.48
CA ARG A 77 13.06 1.71 -3.15
C ARG A 77 12.20 2.89 -2.73
N SER A 78 11.02 2.96 -3.31
CA SER A 78 9.98 3.94 -2.99
C SER A 78 8.58 3.37 -3.22
N SER A 79 8.44 2.06 -3.00
CA SER A 79 7.19 1.34 -3.23
C SER A 79 6.13 1.75 -2.21
N GLY A 80 4.88 1.76 -2.67
CA GLY A 80 3.71 1.93 -1.82
C GLY A 80 3.59 0.82 -0.78
N LEU A 81 2.95 1.16 0.34
CA LEU A 81 2.59 0.24 1.41
C LEU A 81 1.34 -0.54 1.02
N ALA A 82 1.34 -1.84 1.30
CA ALA A 82 0.14 -2.66 1.12
C ALA A 82 -0.96 -2.23 2.11
N GLY A 83 -2.20 -2.28 1.65
CA GLY A 83 -3.38 -2.09 2.48
C GLY A 83 -3.59 -3.25 3.44
N GLN A 84 -4.11 -2.96 4.63
CA GLN A 84 -4.45 -3.99 5.61
C GLN A 84 -5.70 -4.75 5.21
N SER A 85 -5.75 -6.04 5.54
CA SER A 85 -6.96 -6.84 5.32
C SER A 85 -8.08 -6.44 6.27
N GLY A 86 -9.30 -6.46 5.76
CA GLY A 86 -10.50 -6.27 6.55
C GLY A 86 -10.72 -7.39 7.55
N ALA A 87 -11.29 -7.04 8.71
CA ALA A 87 -11.56 -8.01 9.76
C ALA A 87 -12.69 -8.97 9.34
N ASN A 88 -12.47 -10.27 9.51
CA ASN A 88 -13.57 -11.23 9.37
C ASN A 88 -14.61 -10.99 10.48
N ALA A 89 -15.88 -11.10 10.10
CA ALA A 89 -16.95 -11.10 11.08
C ALA A 89 -16.78 -12.28 12.06
N PRO A 90 -17.11 -12.08 13.34
CA PRO A 90 -17.10 -13.18 14.31
C PRO A 90 -18.10 -14.26 13.90
N ILE A 91 -17.72 -15.51 14.12
CA ILE A 91 -18.62 -16.64 13.95
C ILE A 91 -19.57 -16.64 15.14
N ASP A 92 -20.83 -16.27 14.91
CA ASP A 92 -21.85 -16.34 15.96
C ASP A 92 -22.27 -17.80 16.19
N THR A 93 -22.21 -18.25 17.44
CA THR A 93 -22.69 -19.57 17.89
C THR A 93 -23.96 -19.45 18.71
N HIS A 94 -24.78 -18.43 18.45
CA HIS A 94 -25.99 -18.16 19.24
C HIS A 94 -26.90 -19.38 19.33
N ASP A 95 -27.19 -19.82 20.56
CA ASP A 95 -28.19 -20.85 20.83
C ASP A 95 -29.57 -20.20 20.93
N THR A 96 -30.32 -20.24 19.84
CA THR A 96 -31.65 -19.62 19.78
C THR A 96 -32.66 -20.40 20.60
N ARG A 97 -33.35 -19.69 21.50
CA ARG A 97 -34.41 -20.31 22.30
C ARG A 97 -35.62 -20.59 21.42
N PRO A 98 -36.52 -21.50 21.84
CA PRO A 98 -37.75 -21.76 21.08
C PRO A 98 -38.52 -20.45 20.81
N CYS A 99 -39.07 -20.35 19.61
CA CYS A 99 -39.80 -19.18 19.12
C CYS A 99 -38.97 -17.90 18.87
N GLU A 100 -37.66 -17.89 19.13
CA GLU A 100 -36.82 -16.71 18.89
C GLU A 100 -36.24 -16.71 17.48
N GLN A 101 -36.21 -15.53 16.85
CA GLN A 101 -35.58 -15.38 15.55
C GLN A 101 -34.06 -15.56 15.66
N GLY A 102 -33.47 -16.12 14.60
CA GLY A 102 -32.03 -16.13 14.45
C GLY A 102 -31.52 -14.70 14.33
N VAL A 103 -30.41 -14.41 14.99
CA VAL A 103 -29.67 -13.16 14.86
C VAL A 103 -28.98 -13.12 13.49
N ASP A 104 -29.00 -11.96 12.85
CA ASP A 104 -28.32 -11.74 11.59
C ASP A 104 -26.79 -11.77 11.78
N GLY A 105 -26.09 -12.31 10.79
CA GLY A 105 -24.63 -12.30 10.75
C GLY A 105 -24.09 -10.88 10.59
N VAL A 106 -22.92 -10.65 11.18
CA VAL A 106 -22.24 -9.35 11.11
C VAL A 106 -21.52 -9.21 9.77
N ALA A 107 -21.44 -8.00 9.22
CA ALA A 107 -20.66 -7.75 8.02
C ALA A 107 -19.16 -7.92 8.27
N GLY A 108 -18.42 -8.39 7.25
CA GLY A 108 -16.96 -8.33 7.26
C GLY A 108 -16.47 -6.89 7.10
N GLY A 109 -15.28 -6.59 7.63
CA GLY A 109 -14.62 -5.31 7.47
C GLY A 109 -14.07 -5.13 6.05
N GLU A 110 -13.96 -3.89 5.61
CA GLU A 110 -13.34 -3.55 4.32
C GLU A 110 -11.82 -3.70 4.39
N GLY A 111 -11.21 -4.10 3.27
CA GLY A 111 -9.76 -4.02 3.09
C GLY A 111 -9.34 -2.57 2.83
N GLU A 112 -8.19 -2.17 3.37
CA GLU A 112 -7.65 -0.83 3.12
C GLU A 112 -7.01 -0.75 1.74
N ASN A 113 -6.99 0.43 1.13
CA ASN A 113 -6.30 0.64 -0.14
C ASN A 113 -4.77 0.55 0.04
N GLY A 114 -4.10 0.04 -0.99
CA GLY A 114 -2.65 0.16 -1.10
C GLY A 114 -2.25 1.61 -1.35
N SER A 115 -1.12 2.05 -0.81
CA SER A 115 -0.63 3.40 -1.05
C SER A 115 0.03 3.51 -2.42
N ALA A 116 0.02 4.71 -3.00
CA ALA A 116 0.77 4.98 -4.22
C ALA A 116 2.29 4.84 -3.98
N GLY A 117 3.02 4.48 -5.03
CA GLY A 117 4.48 4.59 -5.08
C GLY A 117 4.91 6.05 -5.25
N THR A 118 6.11 6.39 -4.79
CA THR A 118 6.64 7.76 -4.90
C THR A 118 7.12 8.07 -6.32
N THR A 119 6.81 9.26 -6.82
CA THR A 119 7.42 9.78 -8.06
C THR A 119 8.88 10.17 -7.80
N MET A 120 9.81 9.69 -8.62
CA MET A 120 11.25 9.89 -8.44
C MET A 120 11.89 10.67 -9.58
N GLN A 121 12.74 11.63 -9.20
CA GLN A 121 13.64 12.34 -10.11
C GLN A 121 15.09 12.01 -9.73
N ILE A 122 15.72 11.15 -10.50
CA ILE A 122 17.08 10.66 -10.23
C ILE A 122 18.02 11.22 -11.30
N THR A 123 19.08 11.90 -10.89
CA THR A 123 20.05 12.55 -11.77
C THR A 123 21.47 12.21 -11.32
N LEU A 124 22.17 11.35 -12.07
CA LEU A 124 23.47 10.79 -11.65
C LEU A 124 24.57 10.97 -12.70
N GLY A 125 25.74 11.45 -12.27
CA GLY A 125 26.97 11.33 -13.06
C GLY A 125 27.59 9.94 -12.87
N ILE A 126 27.41 9.05 -13.84
CA ILE A 126 27.79 7.65 -13.71
C ILE A 126 29.29 7.50 -13.93
N LYS A 127 30.00 7.11 -12.87
CA LYS A 127 31.40 6.66 -12.95
C LYS A 127 31.51 5.14 -13.11
N GLN A 128 30.61 4.41 -12.44
CA GLN A 128 30.46 2.96 -12.57
C GLN A 128 29.01 2.57 -12.26
N LEU A 129 28.45 1.67 -13.08
CA LEU A 129 27.14 1.06 -12.85
C LEU A 129 27.20 -0.41 -13.26
N ASP A 130 27.19 -1.29 -12.26
CA ASP A 130 27.09 -2.73 -12.50
C ASP A 130 25.61 -3.12 -12.61
N HIS A 131 24.82 -2.85 -11.56
CA HIS A 131 23.38 -3.07 -11.55
C HIS A 131 22.67 -2.08 -10.61
N LEU A 132 21.55 -1.52 -11.10
CA LEU A 132 20.67 -0.67 -10.32
C LEU A 132 19.21 -1.06 -10.57
N GLN A 133 18.53 -1.47 -9.52
CA GLN A 133 17.08 -1.66 -9.55
C GLN A 133 16.38 -0.52 -8.83
N ILE A 134 15.47 0.15 -9.52
CA ILE A 134 14.61 1.20 -8.99
C ILE A 134 13.18 0.64 -8.89
N ASN A 135 12.62 0.59 -7.67
CA ASN A 135 11.27 0.11 -7.43
C ASN A 135 10.39 1.25 -6.90
N ALA A 136 9.45 1.68 -7.73
CA ALA A 136 8.44 2.70 -7.46
C ALA A 136 7.01 2.13 -7.49
N ARG A 137 6.82 0.82 -7.33
CA ARG A 137 5.51 0.18 -7.46
C ARG A 137 4.48 0.72 -6.48
N GLY A 138 3.21 0.65 -6.85
CA GLY A 138 2.13 0.82 -5.89
C GLY A 138 2.05 -0.33 -4.88
N GLY A 139 1.45 -0.08 -3.73
CA GLY A 139 1.13 -1.12 -2.76
C GLY A 139 -0.13 -1.88 -3.15
N ASP A 140 -0.20 -3.16 -2.82
CA ASP A 140 -1.42 -3.96 -3.06
C ASP A 140 -2.55 -3.54 -2.13
N GLY A 141 -3.79 -3.63 -2.60
CA GLY A 141 -4.97 -3.45 -1.79
C GLY A 141 -5.20 -4.60 -0.80
N GLY A 142 -5.76 -4.28 0.36
CA GLY A 142 -6.08 -5.25 1.39
C GLY A 142 -7.28 -6.12 0.99
N VAL A 143 -7.25 -7.40 1.34
CA VAL A 143 -8.39 -8.31 1.15
C VAL A 143 -9.55 -7.93 2.08
N GLY A 144 -10.78 -7.98 1.57
CA GLY A 144 -11.98 -7.75 2.36
C GLY A 144 -12.29 -8.89 3.33
N GLY A 145 -12.84 -8.56 4.50
CA GLY A 145 -13.23 -9.51 5.53
C GLY A 145 -14.47 -10.32 5.15
N ASN A 146 -14.54 -11.59 5.55
CA ASN A 146 -15.72 -12.42 5.33
C ASN A 146 -16.88 -12.00 6.24
N GLY A 147 -18.10 -12.03 5.70
CA GLY A 147 -19.33 -11.85 6.45
C GLY A 147 -19.65 -13.04 7.35
N GLY A 148 -20.32 -12.76 8.47
CA GLY A 148 -20.69 -13.74 9.47
C GLY A 148 -21.95 -14.50 9.07
N ASN A 149 -22.08 -15.75 9.49
CA ASN A 149 -23.30 -16.51 9.23
C ASN A 149 -24.44 -16.01 10.13
N GLY A 150 -25.66 -16.02 9.60
CA GLY A 150 -26.86 -15.81 10.41
C GLY A 150 -27.13 -17.02 11.30
N ALA A 151 -27.61 -16.77 12.53
CA ALA A 151 -27.94 -17.81 13.48
C ALA A 151 -29.22 -18.57 13.08
N PRO A 152 -29.36 -19.86 13.45
CA PRO A 152 -30.58 -20.60 13.19
C PRO A 152 -31.77 -20.03 13.97
N GLY A 153 -32.97 -20.12 13.42
CA GLY A 153 -34.20 -19.75 14.13
C GLY A 153 -34.60 -20.79 15.18
N GLY A 154 -35.20 -20.34 16.27
CA GLY A 154 -35.71 -21.16 17.34
C GLY A 154 -36.84 -22.11 16.92
N ARG A 155 -36.81 -23.35 17.43
CA ARG A 155 -37.86 -24.34 17.16
C ARG A 155 -39.24 -23.91 17.67
N ALA A 156 -40.29 -24.47 17.07
CA ALA A 156 -41.67 -24.29 17.51
C ALA A 156 -41.92 -24.84 18.93
N LYS A 157 -42.40 -24.00 19.85
CA LYS A 157 -42.89 -24.38 21.19
C LYS A 157 -44.03 -23.47 21.63
N GLY A 158 -45.27 -23.84 21.31
CA GLY A 158 -46.44 -22.95 21.48
C GLY A 158 -46.59 -21.87 20.39
N CYS A 159 -45.59 -21.73 19.53
CA CYS A 159 -45.48 -20.82 18.39
C CYS A 159 -45.15 -21.61 17.10
N HIS A 160 -45.01 -20.93 15.96
CA HIS A 160 -44.39 -21.48 14.75
C HIS A 160 -42.86 -21.52 14.90
N GLY A 161 -42.16 -22.28 14.04
CA GLY A 161 -40.72 -22.18 13.95
C GLY A 161 -40.31 -20.77 13.56
N ALA A 162 -39.33 -20.19 14.24
CA ALA A 162 -38.89 -18.83 13.99
C ALA A 162 -37.97 -18.78 12.77
N GLN A 163 -37.90 -17.62 12.11
CA GLN A 163 -37.02 -17.41 10.97
C GLN A 163 -35.55 -17.44 11.40
N GLY A 164 -34.67 -17.98 10.55
CA GLY A 164 -33.22 -17.88 10.75
C GLY A 164 -32.71 -16.50 10.35
N GLY A 165 -31.62 -16.06 10.97
CA GLY A 165 -31.02 -14.77 10.67
C GLY A 165 -30.39 -14.76 9.28
N ASN A 166 -30.31 -13.58 8.66
CA ASN A 166 -29.62 -13.40 7.40
C ASN A 166 -28.10 -13.52 7.60
N GLY A 167 -27.37 -13.92 6.56
CA GLY A 167 -25.91 -13.83 6.55
C GLY A 167 -25.45 -12.38 6.42
N GLY A 168 -24.33 -12.06 7.05
CA GLY A 168 -23.66 -10.77 6.89
C GLY A 168 -22.99 -10.65 5.52
N ALA A 169 -22.88 -9.42 5.01
CA ALA A 169 -22.13 -9.16 3.78
C ALA A 169 -20.62 -9.35 3.99
N GLY A 170 -19.91 -9.78 2.96
CA GLY A 170 -18.46 -9.66 2.91
C GLY A 170 -18.04 -8.20 2.73
N GLY A 171 -16.93 -7.82 3.34
CA GLY A 171 -16.33 -6.50 3.13
C GLY A 171 -15.67 -6.41 1.77
N SER A 172 -15.65 -5.22 1.17
CA SER A 172 -14.95 -4.97 -0.09
C SER A 172 -13.44 -5.13 0.07
N GLY A 173 -12.75 -5.56 -0.98
CA GLY A 173 -11.30 -5.44 -1.07
C GLY A 173 -10.90 -3.99 -1.31
N GLY A 174 -9.72 -3.60 -0.84
CA GLY A 174 -9.14 -2.30 -1.08
C GLY A 174 -8.55 -2.19 -2.49
N ASP A 175 -8.52 -0.98 -3.04
CA ASP A 175 -7.88 -0.72 -4.33
C ASP A 175 -6.36 -0.82 -4.23
N GLY A 176 -5.71 -1.26 -5.30
CA GLY A 176 -4.26 -1.19 -5.43
C GLY A 176 -3.78 0.25 -5.62
N GLY A 177 -2.64 0.60 -5.03
CA GLY A 177 -2.04 1.92 -5.21
C GLY A 177 -1.46 2.09 -6.61
N SER A 178 -1.46 3.32 -7.14
CA SER A 178 -0.78 3.60 -8.41
C SER A 178 0.74 3.48 -8.26
N GLY A 179 1.42 3.04 -9.31
CA GLY A 179 2.88 3.11 -9.40
C GLY A 179 3.37 4.55 -9.54
N GLY A 180 4.57 4.82 -9.02
CA GLY A 180 5.23 6.12 -9.10
C GLY A 180 5.92 6.33 -10.45
N ASP A 181 5.92 7.58 -10.93
CA ASP A 181 6.66 7.95 -12.13
C ASP A 181 8.17 8.04 -11.84
N VAL A 182 9.02 7.55 -12.74
CA VAL A 182 10.48 7.59 -12.57
C VAL A 182 11.15 8.32 -13.73
N THR A 183 11.80 9.43 -13.45
CA THR A 183 12.70 10.09 -14.40
C THR A 183 14.15 9.84 -14.00
N PHE A 184 14.87 9.05 -14.78
CA PHE A 184 16.29 8.77 -14.61
C PHE A 184 17.11 9.54 -15.65
N ARG A 185 17.87 10.53 -15.19
CA ARG A 185 18.80 11.33 -15.97
C ARG A 185 20.23 10.93 -15.63
N TYR A 186 21.08 10.81 -16.63
CA TYR A 186 22.48 10.48 -16.38
C TYR A 186 23.44 11.09 -17.40
N TRP A 187 24.68 11.34 -16.99
CA TRP A 187 25.81 11.56 -17.89
C TRP A 187 26.93 10.59 -17.52
N LEU A 188 27.85 10.34 -18.44
CA LEU A 188 29.00 9.46 -18.21
C LEU A 188 30.20 10.30 -17.76
N GLU A 189 30.82 9.93 -16.64
CA GLU A 189 31.97 10.64 -16.07
C GLU A 189 33.30 10.27 -16.76
N ASN A 190 33.31 9.17 -17.52
CA ASN A 190 34.48 8.69 -18.24
C ASN A 190 34.05 7.76 -19.39
N ASP A 191 34.96 7.53 -20.33
CA ASP A 191 34.72 6.71 -21.53
C ASP A 191 34.51 5.21 -21.24
N GLN A 192 34.80 4.75 -20.02
CA GLN A 192 34.62 3.36 -19.60
C GLN A 192 33.28 3.13 -18.89
N ALA A 193 32.60 4.20 -18.46
CA ALA A 193 31.28 4.11 -17.85
C ALA A 193 30.24 3.78 -18.91
N SER A 194 29.27 2.93 -18.56
CA SER A 194 28.11 2.66 -19.40
C SER A 194 26.88 2.44 -18.54
N VAL A 195 25.70 2.67 -19.11
CA VAL A 195 24.42 2.36 -18.48
C VAL A 195 23.71 1.34 -19.37
N PRO A 196 24.01 0.04 -19.23
CA PRO A 196 23.27 -0.98 -19.94
C PRO A 196 21.82 -0.98 -19.44
N ILE A 197 20.88 -0.79 -20.36
CA ILE A 197 19.44 -0.88 -20.08
C ILE A 197 19.03 -2.30 -20.47
N THR A 198 18.59 -3.09 -19.50
CA THR A 198 18.18 -4.47 -19.74
C THR A 198 16.84 -4.76 -19.10
N ASN A 199 16.06 -5.62 -19.75
CA ASN A 199 14.84 -6.19 -19.19
C ASN A 199 15.14 -7.49 -18.41
N TYR A 200 16.37 -8.04 -18.54
CA TYR A 200 16.82 -9.30 -17.95
C TYR A 200 18.33 -9.24 -17.67
N GLY A 201 18.74 -9.18 -16.40
CA GLY A 201 20.16 -9.30 -16.00
C GLY A 201 20.79 -8.04 -15.40
N GLU A 202 22.06 -7.79 -15.74
CA GLU A 202 22.89 -6.70 -15.22
C GLU A 202 22.60 -5.36 -15.93
N GLY A 203 22.61 -4.26 -15.18
CA GLY A 203 22.26 -2.93 -15.67
C GLY A 203 21.11 -2.25 -14.92
N LEU A 204 20.45 -1.29 -15.59
CA LEU A 204 19.37 -0.50 -15.03
C LEU A 204 18.01 -1.18 -15.23
N ILE A 205 17.31 -1.46 -14.13
CA ILE A 205 15.94 -1.98 -14.10
C ILE A 205 15.05 -0.97 -13.36
N ILE A 206 13.91 -0.63 -13.94
CA ILE A 206 12.93 0.28 -13.33
C ILE A 206 11.57 -0.42 -13.28
N GLN A 207 10.95 -0.43 -12.10
CA GLN A 207 9.64 -1.02 -11.85
C GLN A 207 8.68 0.04 -11.36
N THR A 208 7.61 0.27 -12.12
CA THR A 208 6.59 1.29 -11.85
C THR A 208 5.18 0.71 -11.90
N ASP A 209 5.03 -0.60 -11.76
CA ASP A 209 3.73 -1.29 -11.83
C ASP A 209 2.77 -0.77 -10.73
N GLY A 210 1.49 -0.68 -11.04
CA GLY A 210 0.44 -0.47 -10.04
C GLY A 210 0.28 -1.69 -9.14
N GLY A 211 -0.20 -1.48 -7.91
CA GLY A 211 -0.53 -2.55 -6.98
C GLY A 211 -1.75 -3.34 -7.44
N ALA A 212 -1.84 -4.60 -7.04
CA ALA A 212 -3.05 -5.39 -7.27
C ALA A 212 -4.20 -4.89 -6.38
N GLY A 213 -5.44 -4.97 -6.88
CA GLY A 213 -6.63 -4.80 -6.03
C GLY A 213 -6.81 -5.99 -5.09
N GLY A 214 -7.30 -5.74 -3.88
CA GLY A 214 -7.60 -6.77 -2.91
C GLY A 214 -8.87 -7.54 -3.29
N GLU A 215 -8.91 -8.83 -3.01
CA GLU A 215 -10.12 -9.64 -3.22
C GLU A 215 -11.24 -9.22 -2.24
N GLY A 216 -12.48 -9.24 -2.69
CA GLY A 216 -13.66 -9.05 -1.85
C GLY A 216 -13.88 -10.22 -0.88
N GLY A 217 -14.35 -9.90 0.32
CA GLY A 217 -14.70 -10.89 1.34
C GLY A 217 -15.90 -11.75 0.93
N LYS A 218 -15.96 -12.99 1.40
CA LYS A 218 -17.10 -13.87 1.12
C LYS A 218 -18.33 -13.46 1.91
N ALA A 219 -19.50 -13.68 1.32
CA ALA A 219 -20.77 -13.57 2.02
C ALA A 219 -20.89 -14.58 3.17
N GLY A 220 -21.54 -14.17 4.25
CA GLY A 220 -22.04 -15.08 5.28
C GLY A 220 -23.28 -15.83 4.80
N LEU A 221 -23.47 -17.05 5.28
CA LEU A 221 -24.64 -17.85 4.97
C LEU A 221 -25.83 -17.47 5.86
N GLY A 222 -27.03 -17.47 5.29
CA GLY A 222 -28.27 -17.33 6.04
C GLY A 222 -28.53 -18.54 6.94
N GLY A 223 -28.95 -18.27 8.17
CA GLY A 223 -29.29 -19.25 9.18
C GLY A 223 -30.52 -20.06 8.81
N SER A 224 -30.53 -21.35 9.20
CA SER A 224 -31.69 -22.21 8.96
C SER A 224 -32.92 -21.71 9.73
N GLY A 225 -34.11 -21.86 9.15
CA GLY A 225 -35.34 -21.64 9.90
C GLY A 225 -35.57 -22.68 10.99
N GLY A 226 -36.26 -22.28 12.05
CA GLY A 226 -36.59 -23.14 13.18
C GLY A 226 -37.51 -24.28 12.79
N LYS A 227 -37.29 -25.47 13.35
CA LYS A 227 -38.11 -26.64 13.05
C LYS A 227 -39.56 -26.45 13.50
N GLY A 228 -40.50 -26.82 12.62
CA GLY A 228 -41.91 -26.94 12.94
C GLY A 228 -42.20 -28.12 13.87
N ARG A 229 -43.44 -28.22 14.36
CA ARG A 229 -43.87 -29.29 15.28
C ARG A 229 -45.35 -29.62 15.14
N PHE A 230 -45.69 -30.90 15.31
CA PHE A 230 -47.06 -31.34 15.53
C PHE A 230 -47.35 -31.49 17.03
N GLU A 231 -48.45 -30.90 17.50
CA GLU A 231 -48.88 -30.97 18.89
C GLU A 231 -50.30 -31.55 18.96
N LYS A 232 -50.42 -32.74 19.54
CA LYS A 232 -51.72 -33.36 19.82
C LYS A 232 -52.25 -32.83 21.16
N ARG A 233 -53.43 -32.22 21.15
CA ARG A 233 -54.10 -31.72 22.36
C ARG A 233 -54.97 -32.79 22.99
N THR A 234 -55.29 -32.60 24.27
CA THR A 234 -56.19 -33.47 25.07
C THR A 234 -57.59 -33.59 24.47
N THR A 235 -57.98 -32.65 23.60
CA THR A 235 -59.26 -32.65 22.86
C THR A 235 -59.22 -33.43 21.54
N ASN A 236 -58.20 -34.26 21.29
CA ASN A 236 -57.96 -34.97 20.02
C ASN A 236 -57.77 -34.05 18.78
N ILE A 237 -57.51 -32.77 18.99
CA ILE A 237 -57.14 -31.82 17.92
C ILE A 237 -55.62 -31.85 17.74
N THR A 238 -55.16 -32.01 16.50
CA THR A 238 -53.75 -31.87 16.12
C THR A 238 -53.51 -30.45 15.63
N VAL A 239 -52.60 -29.74 16.27
CA VAL A 239 -52.14 -28.42 15.82
C VAL A 239 -50.80 -28.58 15.12
N THR A 240 -50.75 -28.13 13.86
CA THR A 240 -49.52 -28.08 13.08
C THR A 240 -48.88 -26.71 13.25
N ARG A 241 -47.62 -26.69 13.67
CA ARG A 241 -46.78 -25.50 13.70
C ARG A 241 -45.78 -25.59 12.57
N GLU A 242 -45.91 -24.69 11.61
CA GLU A 242 -45.02 -24.59 10.45
C GLU A 242 -43.57 -24.28 10.85
N PRO A 243 -42.58 -24.74 10.08
CA PRO A 243 -41.19 -24.34 10.27
C PRO A 243 -40.99 -22.86 9.88
N GLY A 244 -39.91 -22.28 10.41
CA GLY A 244 -39.45 -20.97 9.98
C GLY A 244 -38.75 -21.03 8.62
N LYS A 245 -38.67 -19.89 7.95
CA LYS A 245 -37.87 -19.75 6.72
C LYS A 245 -36.39 -19.61 7.07
N ARG A 246 -35.53 -20.08 6.16
CA ARG A 246 -34.10 -19.77 6.19
C ARG A 246 -33.91 -18.26 5.97
N GLY A 247 -32.93 -17.66 6.65
CA GLY A 247 -32.46 -16.32 6.32
C GLY A 247 -31.83 -16.27 4.93
N ALA A 248 -31.73 -15.07 4.37
CA ALA A 248 -31.02 -14.86 3.10
C ALA A 248 -29.50 -14.99 3.33
N ASP A 249 -28.78 -15.43 2.31
CA ASP A 249 -27.31 -15.30 2.30
C ASP A 249 -26.94 -13.82 2.17
N GLY A 250 -25.80 -13.45 2.76
CA GLY A 250 -25.22 -12.14 2.56
C GLY A 250 -24.77 -11.92 1.12
N GLN A 251 -24.29 -10.72 0.82
CA GLN A 251 -23.66 -10.43 -0.47
C GLN A 251 -22.14 -10.55 -0.35
N PRO A 252 -21.43 -11.08 -1.36
CA PRO A 252 -19.98 -11.03 -1.39
C PRO A 252 -19.52 -9.57 -1.48
N GLY A 253 -18.34 -9.30 -0.94
CA GLY A 253 -17.65 -8.04 -1.17
C GLY A 253 -17.23 -7.89 -2.62
N ILE A 254 -17.05 -6.65 -3.05
CA ILE A 254 -16.48 -6.36 -4.37
C ILE A 254 -14.95 -6.42 -4.30
N ASP A 255 -14.33 -6.88 -5.37
CA ASP A 255 -12.87 -6.81 -5.52
C ASP A 255 -12.46 -5.34 -5.71
N GLY A 256 -11.30 -4.99 -5.15
CA GLY A 256 -10.67 -3.69 -5.38
C GLY A 256 -10.15 -3.56 -6.81
N LEU A 257 -10.03 -2.33 -7.27
CA LEU A 257 -9.46 -2.02 -8.57
C LEU A 257 -7.95 -2.18 -8.55
N GLN A 258 -7.39 -2.59 -9.69
CA GLN A 258 -5.95 -2.57 -9.89
C GLN A 258 -5.46 -1.12 -9.97
N GLY A 259 -4.31 -0.84 -9.34
CA GLY A 259 -3.64 0.45 -9.43
C GLY A 259 -3.11 0.70 -10.84
N GLU A 260 -3.04 1.97 -11.24
CA GLU A 260 -2.46 2.35 -12.53
C GLU A 260 -0.93 2.23 -12.51
N ASP A 261 -0.35 1.75 -13.61
CA ASP A 261 1.09 1.75 -13.80
C ASP A 261 1.63 3.18 -13.92
N GLY A 262 2.70 3.46 -13.18
CA GLY A 262 3.53 4.64 -13.38
C GLY A 262 4.36 4.56 -14.65
N ARG A 263 4.95 5.68 -15.05
CA ARG A 263 5.75 5.82 -16.26
C ARG A 263 7.21 6.00 -15.90
N PHE A 264 8.11 5.44 -16.71
CA PHE A 264 9.53 5.74 -16.59
C PHE A 264 10.10 6.42 -17.84
N ARG A 265 11.10 7.27 -17.62
CA ARG A 265 11.87 7.94 -18.67
C ARG A 265 13.35 7.85 -18.34
N ILE A 266 14.15 7.44 -19.32
CA ILE A 266 15.61 7.41 -19.22
C ILE A 266 16.16 8.45 -20.18
N ILE A 267 16.97 9.38 -19.67
CA ILE A 267 17.47 10.54 -20.41
C ILE A 267 18.99 10.60 -20.23
N ALA A 268 19.73 10.39 -21.33
CA ALA A 268 21.16 10.68 -21.35
C ALA A 268 21.37 12.19 -21.52
N LEU A 269 22.22 12.77 -20.68
CA LEU A 269 22.67 14.15 -20.71
C LEU A 269 24.07 14.21 -21.34
N PRO A 270 24.36 15.24 -22.15
CA PRO A 270 25.65 15.34 -22.83
C PRO A 270 26.80 15.66 -21.87
N VAL A 271 26.52 16.36 -20.77
CA VAL A 271 27.45 16.77 -19.72
C VAL A 271 26.70 16.90 -18.39
N ALA A 272 27.45 17.10 -17.28
CA ALA A 272 26.88 17.42 -15.99
C ALA A 272 25.96 18.67 -16.07
N PRO A 273 24.77 18.63 -15.44
CA PRO A 273 23.82 19.75 -15.39
C PRO A 273 24.26 20.88 -14.45
#